data_AF-A0A7W1BIY8-F1
#
_entry.id   AF-A0A7W1BIY8-F1
#
_cell.length_a   1.000
_cell.length_b   1.000
_cell.length_c   1.000
_cell.angle_alpha   90.00
_cell.angle_beta   90.00
_cell.angle_gamma   90.00
#
_symmetry.space_group_name_H-M   'P 1'
#
loop_
_entity.id
_entity.type
_entity.pdbx_description
1 polymer ?
#
loop_
_entity_poly.entity_id
_entity_poly.type
_entity_poly.pdbx_seq_one_letter_code
_entity_poly.pdbx_strand_id
1 'polypeptide(L)'
;LAQPVGHDYWHLMNLAGQYAYAGREWVARKVASIIGGSEMELVHNHHNFAWKEVHNGEEVVVIRKGATPAFPGQMSFIGGSMGDDAVIVRGTGADVASSEVQAVQREALYSTVHGAGRVMSRTQAAGKRNRRSGRILSPGLVSAEMMHSWVKEKGVILRGGGLDESPHAYRRLPEVLASQEGTIEVLHVLKPLIVVMAGADEFDPYKD
;
A
#
# COMPACT_ATOMS: atom_id res chain seq x y z
N LEU A 1 -10.78 -12.98 -21.25
CA LEU A 1 -9.94 -14.16 -20.94
C LEU A 1 -10.00 -15.27 -21.98
N ALA A 2 -11.08 -15.38 -22.78
CA ALA A 2 -11.22 -16.43 -23.80
C ALA A 2 -10.27 -16.30 -25.01
N GLN A 3 -9.70 -15.11 -25.25
CA GLN A 3 -8.71 -14.88 -26.29
C GLN A 3 -7.31 -15.27 -25.80
N PRO A 4 -6.42 -15.83 -26.65
CA PRO A 4 -5.08 -16.27 -26.24
C PRO A 4 -4.29 -15.20 -25.48
N VAL A 5 -4.26 -13.95 -25.97
CA VAL A 5 -3.55 -12.84 -25.29
C VAL A 5 -4.09 -12.56 -23.88
N GLY A 6 -5.40 -12.69 -23.68
CA GLY A 6 -6.02 -12.49 -22.36
C GLY A 6 -5.78 -13.67 -21.44
N HIS A 7 -5.74 -14.89 -21.98
CA HIS A 7 -5.36 -16.10 -21.24
C HIS A 7 -3.91 -16.01 -20.75
N ASP A 8 -2.98 -15.67 -21.64
CA ASP A 8 -1.56 -15.57 -21.31
C ASP A 8 -1.30 -14.44 -20.31
N TYR A 9 -1.92 -13.28 -20.50
CA TYR A 9 -1.86 -12.18 -19.52
C TYR A 9 -2.33 -12.62 -18.14
N TRP A 10 -3.45 -13.34 -18.06
CA TRP A 10 -4.00 -13.82 -16.78
C TRP A 10 -3.02 -14.75 -16.06
N HIS A 11 -2.42 -15.71 -16.78
CA HIS A 11 -1.46 -16.64 -16.17
C HIS A 11 -0.16 -15.94 -15.76
N LEU A 12 0.38 -15.05 -16.60
CA LEU A 12 1.58 -14.27 -16.26
C LEU A 12 1.34 -13.33 -15.08
N MET A 13 0.17 -12.68 -15.02
CA MET A 13 -0.21 -11.84 -13.89
C MET A 13 -0.30 -12.67 -12.61
N ASN A 14 -0.93 -13.84 -12.64
CA ASN A 14 -1.04 -14.72 -11.47
C ASN A 14 0.33 -15.23 -11.00
N LEU A 15 1.21 -15.63 -11.93
CA LEU A 15 2.58 -16.00 -11.62
C LEU A 15 3.37 -14.84 -10.98
N ALA A 16 3.26 -13.63 -11.55
CA ALA A 16 3.88 -12.44 -10.97
C ALA A 16 3.33 -12.11 -9.59
N GLY A 17 2.03 -12.34 -9.36
CA GLY A 17 1.39 -12.25 -8.05
C GLY A 17 2.02 -13.19 -7.03
N GLN A 18 2.13 -14.48 -7.36
CA GLN A 18 2.75 -15.50 -6.51
C GLN A 18 4.22 -15.16 -6.21
N TYR A 19 4.98 -14.76 -7.23
CA TYR A 19 6.37 -14.32 -7.06
C TYR A 19 6.48 -13.13 -6.08
N ALA A 20 5.62 -12.13 -6.24
CA ALA A 20 5.62 -10.97 -5.36
C ALA A 20 5.21 -11.32 -3.91
N TYR A 21 4.30 -12.29 -3.73
CA TYR A 21 3.89 -12.80 -2.42
C TYR A 21 5.06 -13.50 -1.72
N ALA A 22 5.71 -14.45 -2.42
CA ALA A 22 6.85 -15.19 -1.89
C ALA A 22 8.02 -14.26 -1.50
N GLY A 23 8.31 -13.24 -2.34
CA GLY A 23 9.32 -12.23 -2.03
C GLY A 23 9.00 -11.42 -0.77
N ARG A 24 7.75 -10.97 -0.61
CA ARG A 24 7.33 -10.19 0.57
C ARG A 24 7.35 -11.03 1.85
N GLU A 25 6.89 -12.27 1.81
CA GLU A 25 6.97 -13.18 2.95
C GLU A 25 8.42 -13.42 3.38
N TRP A 26 9.31 -13.66 2.40
CA TRP A 26 10.73 -13.85 2.69
C TRP A 26 11.33 -12.63 3.38
N VAL A 27 11.04 -11.42 2.89
CA VAL A 27 11.49 -10.17 3.51
C VAL A 27 10.91 -10.03 4.93
N ALA A 28 9.61 -10.23 5.11
CA ALA A 28 8.97 -10.10 6.42
C ALA A 28 9.58 -11.07 7.46
N ARG A 29 9.75 -12.34 7.09
CA ARG A 29 10.37 -13.35 7.97
C ARG A 29 11.85 -13.05 8.23
N LYS A 30 12.58 -12.53 7.24
CA LYS A 30 13.98 -12.10 7.42
C LYS A 30 14.07 -10.94 8.42
N VAL A 31 13.19 -9.95 8.31
CA VAL A 31 13.13 -8.83 9.25
C VAL A 31 12.78 -9.32 10.66
N ALA A 32 11.76 -10.18 10.79
CA ALA A 32 11.38 -10.78 12.07
C ALA A 32 12.58 -11.51 12.72
N SER A 33 13.34 -12.29 11.94
CA SER A 33 14.55 -12.95 12.40
C SER A 33 15.64 -11.97 12.87
N ILE A 34 15.88 -10.88 12.13
CA ILE A 34 16.89 -9.87 12.48
C ILE A 34 16.57 -9.21 13.83
N ILE A 35 15.29 -8.92 14.09
CA ILE A 35 14.84 -8.29 15.35
C ILE A 35 14.64 -9.30 16.48
N GLY A 36 14.89 -10.60 16.25
CA GLY A 36 14.67 -11.66 17.24
C GLY A 36 13.19 -11.95 17.55
N GLY A 37 12.29 -11.58 16.64
CA GLY A 37 10.85 -11.79 16.76
C GLY A 37 10.38 -13.11 16.16
N SER A 38 9.15 -13.52 16.53
CA SER A 38 8.42 -14.65 15.95
C SER A 38 7.16 -14.17 15.23
N GLU A 39 6.81 -14.82 14.13
CA GLU A 39 5.56 -14.57 13.39
C GLU A 39 4.37 -15.06 14.23
N MET A 40 3.50 -14.13 14.66
CA MET A 40 2.27 -14.44 15.39
C MET A 40 1.05 -14.48 14.46
N GLU A 41 1.04 -13.61 13.46
CA GLU A 41 0.00 -13.46 12.47
C GLU A 41 0.60 -12.86 11.19
N LEU A 42 0.09 -13.28 10.04
CA LEU A 42 0.50 -12.77 8.73
C LEU A 42 -0.71 -12.18 8.00
N VAL A 43 -0.76 -10.86 7.94
CA VAL A 43 -1.73 -10.13 7.11
C VAL A 43 -1.03 -9.66 5.84
N HIS A 44 -1.52 -10.08 4.69
CA HIS A 44 -0.84 -9.83 3.43
C HIS A 44 -1.83 -9.68 2.27
N ASN A 45 -1.64 -8.64 1.48
CA ASN A 45 -2.53 -8.27 0.37
C ASN A 45 -1.81 -7.99 -0.95
N HIS A 46 -2.55 -8.10 -2.04
CA HIS A 46 -2.24 -7.41 -3.30
C HIS A 46 -3.11 -6.17 -3.41
N HIS A 47 -2.52 -5.07 -3.87
CA HIS A 47 -3.24 -3.82 -4.14
C HIS A 47 -3.22 -3.38 -5.61
N ASN A 48 -2.51 -4.14 -6.45
CA ASN A 48 -2.45 -3.98 -7.90
C ASN A 48 -2.56 -5.38 -8.52
N PHE A 49 -3.79 -5.86 -8.71
CA PHE A 49 -4.05 -7.23 -9.18
C PHE A 49 -5.48 -7.36 -9.71
N ALA A 50 -5.81 -8.50 -10.31
CA ALA A 50 -7.15 -8.82 -10.75
C ALA A 50 -7.60 -10.19 -10.25
N TRP A 51 -8.86 -10.30 -9.84
CA TRP A 51 -9.46 -11.52 -9.28
C TRP A 51 -10.69 -11.90 -10.07
N LYS A 52 -10.94 -13.20 -10.20
CA LYS A 52 -12.25 -13.70 -10.61
C LYS A 52 -13.15 -13.73 -9.37
N GLU A 53 -14.25 -13.01 -9.44
CA GLU A 53 -15.18 -12.85 -8.32
C GLU A 53 -16.61 -13.00 -8.83
N VAL A 54 -17.54 -13.33 -7.93
CA VAL A 54 -18.97 -13.39 -8.25
C VAL A 54 -19.65 -12.17 -7.66
N HIS A 55 -20.24 -11.35 -8.51
CA HIS A 55 -21.01 -10.17 -8.11
C HIS A 55 -22.35 -10.20 -8.85
N ASN A 56 -23.45 -9.98 -8.12
CA ASN A 56 -24.81 -10.02 -8.67
C ASN A 56 -25.15 -11.32 -9.44
N GLY A 57 -24.55 -12.45 -9.04
CA GLY A 57 -24.74 -13.75 -9.68
C GLY A 57 -23.90 -13.99 -10.94
N GLU A 58 -23.04 -13.06 -11.33
CA GLU A 58 -22.18 -13.16 -12.51
C GLU A 58 -20.70 -13.30 -12.13
N GLU A 59 -19.97 -14.18 -12.82
CA GLU A 59 -18.51 -14.24 -12.72
C GLU A 59 -17.91 -13.05 -13.50
N VAL A 60 -17.18 -12.20 -12.78
CA VAL A 60 -16.50 -11.03 -13.32
C VAL A 60 -15.03 -11.03 -12.93
N VAL A 61 -14.23 -10.28 -13.70
CA VAL A 61 -12.83 -10.02 -13.35
C VAL A 61 -12.75 -8.64 -12.71
N VAL A 62 -12.53 -8.58 -11.40
CA VAL A 62 -12.38 -7.32 -10.66
C VAL A 62 -10.92 -6.92 -10.66
N ILE A 63 -10.63 -5.80 -11.31
CA ILE A 63 -9.28 -5.22 -11.39
C ILE A 63 -9.16 -4.15 -10.32
N ARG A 64 -8.18 -4.29 -9.41
CA ARG A 64 -7.88 -3.27 -8.40
C ARG A 64 -6.50 -2.71 -8.66
N LYS A 65 -6.42 -1.38 -8.73
CA LYS A 65 -5.16 -0.63 -8.83
C LYS A 65 -5.14 0.43 -7.74
N GLY A 66 -4.25 0.28 -6.78
CA GLY A 66 -4.27 1.04 -5.53
C GLY A 66 -5.49 0.71 -4.65
N ALA A 67 -5.98 -0.52 -4.70
CA ALA A 67 -7.09 -0.97 -3.85
C ALA A 67 -6.95 -2.46 -3.54
N THR A 68 -7.46 -2.88 -2.39
CA THR A 68 -7.38 -4.26 -1.88
C THR A 68 -8.79 -4.82 -1.67
N PRO A 69 -9.03 -6.13 -1.84
CA PRO A 69 -10.29 -6.72 -1.44
C PRO A 69 -10.55 -6.57 0.08
N ALA A 70 -11.81 -6.36 0.44
CA ALA A 70 -12.31 -6.14 1.79
C ALA A 70 -13.68 -6.80 1.95
N PHE A 71 -13.78 -8.06 1.53
CA PHE A 71 -14.98 -8.87 1.80
C PHE A 71 -15.23 -8.97 3.32
N PRO A 72 -16.47 -9.21 3.75
CA PRO A 72 -16.79 -9.37 5.17
C PRO A 72 -15.85 -10.36 5.88
N GLY A 73 -15.18 -9.91 6.94
CA GLY A 73 -14.21 -10.68 7.71
C GLY A 73 -12.79 -10.74 7.12
N GLN A 74 -12.59 -10.32 5.87
CA GLN A 74 -11.26 -10.37 5.24
C GLN A 74 -10.34 -9.31 5.82
N MET A 75 -9.19 -9.73 6.35
CA MET A 75 -8.16 -8.84 6.87
C MET A 75 -7.31 -8.21 5.75
N SER A 76 -6.87 -6.98 5.99
CA SER A 76 -6.01 -6.21 5.09
C SER A 76 -5.08 -5.28 5.85
N PHE A 77 -3.96 -4.93 5.22
CA PHE A 77 -3.02 -3.93 5.69
C PHE A 77 -3.17 -2.65 4.84
N ILE A 78 -3.30 -1.50 5.51
CA ILE A 78 -3.37 -0.18 4.89
C ILE A 78 -2.21 0.66 5.41
N GLY A 79 -1.28 1.02 4.51
CA GLY A 79 -0.07 1.76 4.84
C GLY A 79 -0.28 3.28 4.92
N GLY A 80 0.33 3.91 5.92
CA GLY A 80 0.60 5.34 5.93
C GLY A 80 1.78 5.73 5.02
N SER A 81 2.37 6.90 5.30
CA SER A 81 3.66 7.32 4.74
C SER A 81 4.83 6.90 5.66
N MET A 82 6.08 7.21 5.29
CA MET A 82 7.29 6.84 6.05
C MET A 82 7.37 7.35 7.51
N GLY A 83 6.42 8.16 7.98
CA GLY A 83 6.34 8.60 9.38
C GLY A 83 4.93 8.57 9.96
N ASP A 84 3.96 8.05 9.21
CA ASP A 84 2.57 7.99 9.65
C ASP A 84 2.21 6.56 10.09
N ASP A 85 1.17 6.45 10.91
CA ASP A 85 0.64 5.17 11.32
C ASP A 85 0.13 4.36 10.12
N ALA A 86 0.14 3.04 10.28
CA ALA A 86 -0.55 2.10 9.40
C ALA A 86 -1.67 1.41 10.19
N VAL A 87 -2.56 0.69 9.51
CA VAL A 87 -3.62 -0.06 10.17
C VAL A 87 -3.78 -1.47 9.62
N ILE A 88 -4.13 -2.39 10.51
CA ILE A 88 -4.73 -3.67 10.14
C ILE A 88 -6.24 -3.51 10.25
N VAL A 89 -6.94 -3.85 9.18
CA VAL A 89 -8.40 -3.72 9.09
C VAL A 89 -9.01 -5.05 8.71
N ARG A 90 -10.33 -5.18 8.90
CA ARG A 90 -11.13 -6.23 8.26
C ARG A 90 -12.34 -5.63 7.56
N GLY A 91 -12.82 -6.25 6.49
CA GLY A 91 -14.13 -5.92 5.92
C GLY A 91 -15.24 -6.15 6.96
N THR A 92 -16.15 -5.19 7.11
CA THR A 92 -17.22 -5.28 8.12
C THR A 92 -18.13 -6.47 7.82
N GLY A 93 -18.43 -7.25 8.87
CA GLY A 93 -19.31 -8.42 8.81
C GLY A 93 -20.72 -8.08 8.31
N ALA A 94 -21.33 -8.95 7.51
CA ALA A 94 -22.70 -8.76 7.03
C ALA A 94 -23.75 -8.79 8.15
N ASP A 95 -23.43 -9.43 9.27
CA ASP A 95 -24.22 -9.48 10.50
C ASP A 95 -24.17 -8.18 11.32
N VAL A 96 -23.12 -7.37 11.13
CA VAL A 96 -22.91 -6.11 11.84
C VAL A 96 -23.22 -4.89 10.97
N ALA A 97 -22.96 -4.98 9.66
CA ALA A 97 -23.17 -3.90 8.71
C ALA A 97 -24.66 -3.58 8.52
N SER A 98 -25.03 -2.30 8.58
CA SER A 98 -26.37 -1.84 8.22
C SER A 98 -26.68 -2.10 6.75
N SER A 99 -27.95 -2.09 6.37
CA SER A 99 -28.38 -2.26 4.97
C SER A 99 -27.71 -1.26 4.02
N GLU A 100 -27.51 -0.02 4.48
CA GLU A 100 -26.83 1.05 3.75
C GLU A 100 -25.34 0.74 3.57
N VAL A 101 -24.65 0.32 4.64
CA VAL A 101 -23.23 -0.08 4.57
C VAL A 101 -23.04 -1.26 3.62
N GLN A 102 -23.93 -2.27 3.68
CA GLN A 102 -23.86 -3.42 2.77
C GLN A 102 -24.08 -3.01 1.31
N ALA A 103 -24.93 -2.02 1.05
CA ALA A 103 -25.11 -1.47 -0.30
C ALA A 103 -23.80 -0.82 -0.79
N VAL A 104 -23.16 0.02 0.04
CA VAL A 104 -21.87 0.64 -0.28
C VAL A 104 -20.78 -0.41 -0.51
N GLN A 105 -20.71 -1.45 0.33
CA GLN A 105 -19.75 -2.55 0.15
C GLN A 105 -19.95 -3.26 -1.20
N ARG A 106 -21.20 -3.55 -1.60
CA ARG A 106 -21.51 -4.15 -2.91
C ARG A 106 -21.15 -3.22 -4.06
N GLU A 107 -21.49 -1.94 -3.98
CA GLU A 107 -21.14 -0.94 -5.00
C GLU A 107 -19.63 -0.78 -5.16
N ALA A 108 -18.88 -0.90 -4.07
CA ALA A 108 -17.41 -0.89 -4.07
C ALA A 108 -16.77 -2.23 -4.50
N LEU A 109 -17.57 -3.23 -4.90
CA LEU A 109 -17.10 -4.59 -5.20
C LEU A 109 -16.25 -5.17 -4.06
N TYR A 110 -16.68 -4.91 -2.83
CA TYR A 110 -15.98 -5.24 -1.59
C TYR A 110 -14.49 -4.87 -1.65
N SER A 111 -14.20 -3.61 -1.97
CA SER A 111 -12.83 -3.08 -2.06
C SER A 111 -12.60 -2.00 -1.02
N THR A 112 -11.34 -1.86 -0.60
CA THR A 112 -10.88 -0.76 0.25
C THR A 112 -9.56 -0.19 -0.25
N VAL A 113 -9.17 0.97 0.28
CA VAL A 113 -7.89 1.63 -0.02
C VAL A 113 -6.71 0.77 0.42
N HIS A 114 -5.57 0.91 -0.26
CA HIS A 114 -4.33 0.22 0.14
C HIS A 114 -3.39 1.08 0.99
N GLY A 115 -3.62 2.40 0.99
CA GLY A 115 -2.80 3.36 1.71
C GLY A 115 -3.36 4.77 1.59
N ALA A 116 -2.66 5.74 2.19
CA ALA A 116 -3.14 7.12 2.27
C ALA A 116 -3.30 7.82 0.90
N GLY A 117 -2.57 7.38 -0.12
CA GLY A 117 -2.61 8.00 -1.44
C GLY A 117 -1.88 9.34 -1.50
N ARG A 118 -1.33 9.65 -2.68
CA ARG A 118 -0.48 10.84 -2.89
C ARG A 118 -1.32 12.09 -3.13
N VAL A 119 -0.85 13.23 -2.62
CA VAL A 119 -1.37 14.57 -2.95
C VAL A 119 -0.54 15.28 -4.02
N MET A 120 0.66 14.78 -4.32
CA MET A 120 1.52 15.31 -5.37
C MET A 120 2.37 14.21 -6.04
N SER A 121 2.78 14.46 -7.28
CA SER A 121 3.65 13.55 -8.02
C SER A 121 5.04 13.44 -7.39
N ARG A 122 5.78 12.38 -7.71
CA ARG A 122 7.17 12.20 -7.26
C ARG A 122 8.06 13.37 -7.69
N THR A 123 7.90 13.84 -8.93
CA THR A 123 8.65 14.98 -9.47
C THR A 123 8.29 16.29 -8.79
N GLN A 124 7.01 16.50 -8.42
CA GLN A 124 6.63 17.69 -7.64
C GLN A 124 7.24 17.66 -6.24
N ALA A 125 7.28 16.50 -5.59
CA ALA A 125 7.86 16.35 -4.26
C ALA A 125 9.39 16.50 -4.26
N ALA A 126 10.11 15.71 -5.07
CA ALA A 126 11.57 15.63 -5.05
C ALA A 126 12.29 16.54 -6.06
N GLY A 127 11.54 17.18 -6.96
CA GLY A 127 12.09 17.95 -8.07
C GLY A 127 12.43 17.07 -9.27
N LYS A 128 12.89 17.72 -10.35
CA LYS A 128 13.31 17.03 -11.57
C LYS A 128 14.81 16.81 -11.51
N ARG A 129 15.27 15.58 -11.71
CA ARG A 129 16.70 15.25 -11.86
C ARG A 129 16.99 14.73 -13.26
N ASN A 130 18.18 15.03 -13.77
CA ASN A 130 18.69 14.38 -14.95
C ASN A 130 19.04 12.93 -14.60
N ARG A 131 18.43 11.95 -15.28
CA ARG A 131 18.62 10.52 -14.99
C ARG A 131 20.07 10.05 -15.21
N ARG A 132 20.83 10.68 -16.11
CA ARG A 132 22.21 10.27 -16.42
C ARG A 132 23.24 10.94 -15.52
N SER A 133 23.05 12.22 -15.21
CA SER A 133 24.04 13.00 -14.45
C SER A 133 23.67 13.21 -12.98
N GLY A 134 22.48 12.81 -12.54
CA GLY A 134 21.96 13.07 -11.20
C GLY A 134 21.64 14.54 -10.91
N ARG A 135 22.00 15.47 -11.82
CA ARG A 135 21.87 16.92 -11.61
C ARG A 135 20.41 17.31 -11.43
N ILE A 136 20.13 18.08 -10.38
CA ILE A 136 18.82 18.71 -10.14
C ILE A 136 18.58 19.74 -11.26
N LEU A 137 17.53 19.52 -12.04
CA LEU A 137 17.04 20.41 -13.10
C LEU A 137 16.05 21.44 -12.54
N SER A 138 15.26 21.03 -11.54
CA SER A 138 14.38 21.93 -10.80
C SER A 138 14.20 21.40 -9.37
N PRO A 139 14.14 22.27 -8.35
CA PRO A 139 13.87 21.84 -6.97
C PRO A 139 12.43 21.29 -6.86
N GLY A 140 12.23 20.44 -5.85
CA GLY A 140 10.90 19.96 -5.45
C GLY A 140 10.28 20.84 -4.36
N LEU A 141 9.02 20.56 -4.03
CA LEU A 141 8.29 21.23 -2.95
C LEU A 141 8.69 20.72 -1.56
N VAL A 142 9.29 19.54 -1.47
CA VAL A 142 9.70 18.93 -0.20
C VAL A 142 11.20 19.06 -0.03
N SER A 143 11.64 19.61 1.10
CA SER A 143 13.04 19.63 1.50
C SER A 143 13.39 18.43 2.39
N ALA A 144 14.69 18.09 2.46
CA ALA A 144 15.18 17.09 3.40
C ALA A 144 14.90 17.47 4.85
N GLU A 145 15.01 18.76 5.19
CA GLU A 145 14.69 19.29 6.52
C GLU A 145 13.23 19.06 6.89
N MET A 146 12.28 19.31 5.98
CA MET A 146 10.86 19.03 6.21
C MET A 146 10.63 17.54 6.50
N MET A 147 11.21 16.66 5.68
CA MET A 147 11.08 15.22 5.83
C MET A 147 11.69 14.73 7.17
N HIS A 148 12.92 15.14 7.47
CA HIS A 148 13.61 14.73 8.69
C HIS A 148 12.96 15.29 9.95
N SER A 149 12.45 16.52 9.91
CA SER A 149 11.74 17.12 11.04
C SER A 149 10.48 16.34 11.37
N TRP A 150 9.67 15.98 10.36
CA TRP A 150 8.48 15.16 10.55
C TRP A 150 8.82 13.79 11.15
N VAL A 151 9.78 13.09 10.54
CA VAL A 151 10.22 11.75 10.99
C VAL A 151 10.75 11.80 12.43
N LYS A 152 11.52 12.85 12.77
CA LYS A 152 12.05 13.07 14.12
C LYS A 152 10.94 13.37 15.14
N GLU A 153 9.97 14.21 14.79
CA GLU A 153 8.81 14.52 15.64
C GLU A 153 8.00 13.25 15.96
N LYS A 154 7.86 12.35 14.98
CA LYS A 154 7.19 11.06 15.16
C LYS A 154 8.02 10.04 15.94
N GLY A 155 9.31 10.32 16.18
CA GLY A 155 10.23 9.41 16.85
C GLY A 155 10.65 8.21 16.00
N VAL A 156 10.58 8.33 14.67
CA VAL A 156 10.86 7.25 13.73
C VAL A 156 12.34 7.24 13.34
N ILE A 157 12.95 6.06 13.36
CA ILE A 157 14.30 5.86 12.86
C ILE A 157 14.22 5.56 11.35
N LEU A 158 14.58 6.55 10.52
CA LEU A 158 14.63 6.36 9.06
C LEU A 158 16.02 5.85 8.61
N ARG A 159 16.02 4.89 7.69
CA ARG A 159 17.18 4.39 6.94
C ARG A 159 16.84 4.45 5.45
N GLY A 160 17.65 5.18 4.68
CA GLY A 160 17.37 5.49 3.28
C GLY A 160 16.19 6.44 3.10
N GLY A 161 15.41 6.27 2.04
CA GLY A 161 14.22 7.08 1.75
C GLY A 161 14.52 8.28 0.86
N GLY A 162 13.61 8.53 -0.10
CA GLY A 162 13.66 9.67 -1.00
C GLY A 162 12.65 10.76 -0.61
N LEU A 163 12.94 11.99 -1.02
CA LEU A 163 12.02 13.14 -0.82
C LEU A 163 10.66 12.92 -1.49
N ASP A 164 10.61 12.08 -2.52
CA ASP A 164 9.39 11.71 -3.22
C ASP A 164 8.47 10.83 -2.37
N GLU A 165 8.98 10.20 -1.32
CA GLU A 165 8.22 9.36 -0.39
C GLU A 165 7.97 10.05 0.97
N SER A 166 8.36 11.32 1.10
CA SER A 166 8.15 12.13 2.30
C SER A 166 6.67 12.16 2.72
N PRO A 167 6.37 12.23 4.03
CA PRO A 167 4.99 12.33 4.52
C PRO A 167 4.19 13.47 3.89
N HIS A 168 4.84 14.57 3.56
CA HIS A 168 4.24 15.73 2.91
C HIS A 168 3.66 15.44 1.51
N ALA A 169 4.09 14.34 0.87
CA ALA A 169 3.57 13.93 -0.42
C ALA A 169 2.26 13.12 -0.34
N TYR A 170 1.79 12.80 0.87
CA TYR A 170 0.67 11.89 1.13
C TYR A 170 -0.47 12.56 1.91
N ARG A 171 -1.70 12.09 1.67
CA ARG A 171 -2.86 12.44 2.52
C ARG A 171 -2.66 11.92 3.93
N ARG A 172 -3.45 12.40 4.88
CA ARG A 172 -3.44 11.89 6.25
C ARG A 172 -4.28 10.61 6.32
N LEU A 173 -3.70 9.52 6.80
CA LEU A 173 -4.39 8.23 6.86
C LEU A 173 -5.74 8.30 7.62
N PRO A 174 -5.88 9.01 8.75
CA PRO A 174 -7.16 9.12 9.44
C PRO A 174 -8.30 9.69 8.57
N GLU A 175 -8.01 10.69 7.73
CA GLU A 175 -9.00 11.28 6.81
C GLU A 175 -9.44 10.27 5.74
N VAL A 176 -8.49 9.47 5.26
CA VAL A 176 -8.77 8.42 4.27
C VAL A 176 -9.60 7.30 4.89
N LEU A 177 -9.29 6.89 6.13
CA LEU A 177 -10.05 5.88 6.86
C LEU A 177 -11.45 6.36 7.22
N ALA A 178 -11.62 7.63 7.57
CA ALA A 178 -12.95 8.23 7.78
C ALA A 178 -13.83 8.14 6.52
N SER A 179 -13.22 8.19 5.33
CA SER A 179 -13.93 7.99 4.06
C SER A 179 -14.31 6.51 3.78
N GLN A 180 -13.95 5.59 4.68
CA GLN A 180 -14.27 4.16 4.62
C GLN A 180 -15.17 3.75 5.79
N GLU A 181 -15.82 4.72 6.44
CA GLU A 181 -16.65 4.50 7.62
C GLU A 181 -17.68 3.39 7.39
N GLY A 182 -17.75 2.46 8.34
CA GLY A 182 -18.67 1.33 8.33
C GLY A 182 -18.30 0.19 7.38
N THR A 183 -17.59 0.42 6.26
CA THR A 183 -17.28 -0.66 5.29
C THR A 183 -16.13 -1.55 5.74
N ILE A 184 -15.23 -1.01 6.57
CA ILE A 184 -14.13 -1.71 7.22
C ILE A 184 -14.09 -1.39 8.72
N GLU A 185 -13.51 -2.31 9.49
CA GLU A 185 -13.22 -2.15 10.91
C GLU A 185 -11.71 -2.11 11.12
N VAL A 186 -11.23 -1.12 11.89
CA VAL A 186 -9.82 -1.04 12.28
C VAL A 186 -9.58 -1.95 13.48
N LEU A 187 -8.75 -2.98 13.28
CA LEU A 187 -8.39 -3.95 14.32
C LEU A 187 -7.15 -3.49 15.10
N HIS A 188 -6.15 -2.96 14.39
CA HIS A 188 -4.91 -2.50 14.97
C HIS A 188 -4.44 -1.20 14.33
N VAL A 189 -3.92 -0.29 15.15
CA VAL A 189 -3.15 0.87 14.72
C VAL A 189 -1.67 0.57 14.97
N LEU A 190 -0.87 0.66 13.91
CA LEU A 190 0.54 0.31 13.90
C LEU A 190 1.37 1.60 13.80
N LYS A 191 2.03 1.96 14.89
CA LYS A 191 2.96 3.09 14.91
C LYS A 191 4.34 2.67 14.40
N PRO A 192 4.91 3.33 13.37
CA PRO A 192 6.25 3.01 12.91
C PRO A 192 7.30 3.36 13.98
N LEU A 193 8.29 2.49 14.16
CA LEU A 193 9.47 2.74 14.99
C LEU A 193 10.72 2.88 14.13
N ILE A 194 10.84 2.02 13.12
CA ILE A 194 11.95 2.00 12.17
C ILE A 194 11.35 1.90 10.78
N VAL A 195 11.83 2.75 9.87
CA VAL A 195 11.47 2.70 8.45
C VAL A 195 12.75 2.52 7.64
N VAL A 196 12.77 1.46 6.84
CA VAL A 196 13.89 1.12 5.95
C VAL A 196 13.36 1.19 4.52
N MET A 197 13.97 2.04 3.71
CA MET A 197 13.64 2.23 2.31
C MET A 197 14.93 2.24 1.49
N ALA A 198 14.83 1.97 0.19
CA ALA A 198 15.97 2.13 -0.70
C ALA A 198 16.52 3.56 -0.61
N GLY A 199 17.84 3.69 -0.58
CA GLY A 199 18.52 4.99 -0.58
C GLY A 199 18.35 5.73 -1.91
N ALA A 200 18.42 7.06 -1.88
CA ALA A 200 18.37 7.87 -3.10
C ALA A 200 19.54 7.56 -4.07
N ASP A 201 20.67 7.11 -3.53
CA ASP A 201 21.91 6.82 -4.25
C ASP A 201 22.24 5.32 -4.30
N GLU A 202 21.28 4.46 -3.94
CA GLU A 202 21.49 3.01 -3.95
C GLU A 202 21.39 2.48 -5.39
N PHE A 203 22.44 1.78 -5.84
CA PHE A 203 22.44 1.14 -7.15
C PHE A 203 21.59 -0.13 -7.09
N ASP A 204 20.46 -0.10 -7.79
CA ASP A 204 19.62 -1.26 -7.99
C ASP A 204 19.82 -1.76 -9.44
N PRO A 205 20.50 -2.90 -9.64
CA PRO A 205 20.77 -3.44 -10.97
C PRO A 205 19.50 -3.91 -11.71
N TYR A 206 18.36 -3.93 -11.02
CA TYR A 206 17.05 -4.34 -11.54
C TYR A 206 16.07 -3.17 -11.66
N LYS A 207 16.51 -1.93 -11.41
CA LYS A 207 15.69 -0.73 -11.54
C LYS A 207 15.68 -0.25 -12.99
N ASP A 208 14.47 -0.22 -13.57
CA ASP A 208 14.20 0.28 -14.92
C ASP A 208 14.55 1.77 -15.11
#